data_AF-A0A8D2B9U2-F1
#
_entry.id   AF-A0A8D2B9U2-F1
#
_cell.length_a   1.000
_cell.length_b   1.000
_cell.length_c   1.000
_cell.angle_alpha   90.00
_cell.angle_beta   90.00
_cell.angle_gamma   90.00
#
_symmetry.space_group_name_H-M   'P 1'
#
loop_
_entity.id
_entity.type
_entity.pdbx_description
1 polymer ?
#
loop_
_entity_poly.entity_id
_entity_poly.type
_entity_poly.pdbx_seq_one_letter_code
_entity_poly.pdbx_strand_id
1 'polypeptide(L)'
;IAMKYFLILAVAAAGFLPVLEVRTKLFKTQYTKLNTKSTAVQEEIVNTHNALRRRVVPPARNMLKMSWSEEAAGNAKILSKFCDLTDSNPLERRIKNTFCGENVYLGFKPVSWSHVIEIWYNESKNFVYGEWTSTDEDIRTDHYTQIIWASSYLIGCAVSLCHKQSVPQYLYICHYCHD
;
A
#
# COMPACT_ATOMS: atom_id res chain seq x y z
N ILE A 1 -58.31 25.10 25.98
CA ILE A 1 -58.12 25.33 24.52
C ILE A 1 -56.65 25.02 24.23
N ALA A 2 -56.35 23.73 24.00
CA ALA A 2 -55.89 23.17 22.72
C ALA A 2 -54.46 23.61 22.37
N MET A 3 -53.42 22.79 22.63
CA MET A 3 -52.93 21.66 21.79
C MET A 3 -52.24 22.14 20.49
N LYS A 4 -51.06 21.57 20.20
CA LYS A 4 -50.05 21.85 19.13
C LYS A 4 -48.89 22.69 19.69
N TYR A 5 -47.64 22.23 19.74
CA TYR A 5 -46.85 21.62 18.66
C TYR A 5 -45.90 20.54 19.21
N PHE A 6 -46.31 19.28 19.13
CA PHE A 6 -45.39 18.16 18.95
C PHE A 6 -45.39 17.84 17.44
N LEU A 7 -44.25 17.36 16.93
CA LEU A 7 -43.88 17.21 15.51
C LEU A 7 -43.47 18.56 14.89
N ILE A 8 -42.24 18.75 14.43
CA ILE A 8 -41.50 17.98 13.43
C ILE A 8 -40.00 18.18 13.69
N LEU A 9 -39.22 17.09 13.75
CA LEU A 9 -37.84 16.96 13.24
C LEU A 9 -37.33 15.54 13.58
N ALA A 10 -38.02 14.52 13.09
CA ALA A 10 -37.56 13.14 13.15
C ALA A 10 -37.70 12.47 11.77
N VAL A 11 -37.17 13.12 10.72
CA VAL A 11 -37.09 12.52 9.39
C VAL A 11 -35.76 12.87 8.74
N ALA A 12 -34.67 12.36 9.31
CA ALA A 12 -33.37 12.30 8.62
C ALA A 12 -32.46 11.17 9.13
N ALA A 13 -32.96 10.21 9.92
CA ALA A 13 -32.13 9.11 10.44
C ALA A 13 -32.34 7.77 9.70
N ALA A 14 -33.52 7.53 9.12
CA ALA A 14 -33.87 6.23 8.57
C ALA A 14 -33.18 5.90 7.22
N GLY A 15 -32.83 6.91 6.41
CA GLY A 15 -32.14 6.71 5.12
C GLY A 15 -30.61 6.61 5.22
N PHE A 16 -30.01 7.08 6.32
CA PHE A 16 -28.56 7.12 6.50
C PHE A 16 -27.97 5.81 7.03
N LEU A 17 -28.71 5.10 7.89
CA LEU A 17 -28.30 3.80 8.44
C LEU A 17 -28.07 2.71 7.37
N PRO A 18 -28.99 2.47 6.40
CA PRO A 18 -28.78 1.42 5.40
C PRO A 18 -27.62 1.73 4.44
N VAL A 19 -27.36 3.01 4.11
CA VAL A 19 -26.23 3.40 3.26
C VAL A 19 -24.89 3.17 3.97
N LEU A 20 -24.81 3.52 5.25
CA LEU A 20 -23.59 3.31 6.04
C LEU A 20 -23.27 1.81 6.20
N GLU A 21 -24.28 0.98 6.44
CA GLU A 21 -24.14 -0.47 6.56
C GLU A 21 -23.72 -1.14 5.24
N VAL A 22 -24.27 -0.70 4.10
CA VAL A 22 -23.84 -1.17 2.78
C VAL A 22 -22.38 -0.80 2.51
N ARG A 23 -21.97 0.43 2.87
CA ARG A 23 -20.60 0.91 2.67
C ARG A 23 -19.58 0.16 3.53
N THR A 24 -19.89 -0.12 4.80
CA THR A 24 -19.00 -0.90 5.68
C THR A 24 -18.86 -2.33 5.20
N LYS A 25 -19.95 -2.96 4.72
CA LYS A 25 -19.92 -4.29 4.09
C LYS A 25 -19.03 -4.30 2.85
N LEU A 26 -19.15 -3.31 1.96
CA LEU A 26 -18.31 -3.19 0.77
C LEU A 26 -16.83 -3.08 1.12
N PHE A 27 -16.47 -2.20 2.06
CA PHE A 27 -15.07 -2.02 2.47
C PHE A 27 -14.51 -3.28 3.14
N LYS A 28 -15.29 -3.98 3.96
CA LYS A 28 -14.88 -5.26 4.54
C LYS A 28 -14.58 -6.29 3.45
N THR A 29 -15.47 -6.43 2.46
CA THR A 29 -15.26 -7.35 1.33
C THR A 29 -14.03 -6.97 0.51
N GLN A 30 -13.85 -5.68 0.20
CA GLN A 30 -12.66 -5.20 -0.51
C GLN A 30 -11.39 -5.51 0.25
N TYR A 31 -11.34 -5.20 1.55
CA TYR A 31 -10.18 -5.49 2.40
C TYR A 31 -9.81 -6.97 2.44
N THR A 32 -10.79 -7.87 2.53
CA THR A 32 -10.50 -9.32 2.52
C THR A 32 -9.82 -9.81 1.24
N LYS A 33 -10.06 -9.13 0.10
CA LYS A 33 -9.41 -9.46 -1.17
C LYS A 33 -7.94 -9.02 -1.23
N LEU A 34 -7.49 -8.20 -0.30
CA LEU A 34 -6.11 -7.68 -0.26
C LEU A 34 -5.15 -8.59 0.53
N ASN A 35 -5.66 -9.70 1.08
CA ASN A 35 -4.89 -10.59 1.94
C ASN A 35 -3.72 -11.23 1.17
N THR A 36 -2.50 -10.87 1.54
CA THR A 36 -1.25 -11.34 0.91
C THR A 36 -0.87 -12.77 1.28
N LYS A 37 -1.69 -13.49 2.07
CA LYS A 37 -1.63 -14.96 2.17
C LYS A 37 -2.23 -15.68 0.96
N SER A 38 -3.00 -14.97 0.13
CA SER A 38 -3.57 -15.51 -1.10
C SER A 38 -2.52 -15.49 -2.21
N THR A 39 -2.21 -16.64 -2.79
CA THR A 39 -1.27 -16.75 -3.92
C THR A 39 -1.67 -15.85 -5.10
N ALA A 40 -2.96 -15.70 -5.38
CA ALA A 40 -3.44 -14.81 -6.43
C ALA A 40 -3.07 -13.33 -6.18
N VAL A 41 -3.06 -12.90 -4.91
CA VAL A 41 -2.67 -11.54 -4.51
C VAL A 41 -1.15 -11.38 -4.58
N GLN A 42 -0.39 -12.39 -4.15
CA GLN A 42 1.07 -12.41 -4.30
C GLN A 42 1.47 -12.32 -5.77
N GLU A 43 0.81 -13.08 -6.64
CA GLU A 43 1.00 -13.04 -8.09
C GLU A 43 0.62 -11.68 -8.68
N GLU A 44 -0.49 -11.07 -8.27
CA GLU A 44 -0.87 -9.70 -8.69
C GLU A 44 0.27 -8.71 -8.43
N ILE A 45 0.80 -8.72 -7.20
CA ILE A 45 1.88 -7.82 -6.78
C ILE A 45 3.14 -8.06 -7.62
N VAL A 46 3.61 -9.31 -7.68
CA VAL A 46 4.85 -9.68 -8.39
C VAL A 46 4.73 -9.41 -9.88
N ASN A 47 3.59 -9.73 -10.50
CA ASN A 47 3.39 -9.54 -11.93
C ASN A 47 3.30 -8.04 -12.28
N THR A 48 2.62 -7.24 -11.45
CA THR A 48 2.55 -5.79 -11.64
C THR A 48 3.94 -5.16 -11.58
N HIS A 49 4.74 -5.47 -10.56
CA HIS A 49 6.13 -4.98 -10.46
C HIS A 49 6.97 -5.40 -11.67
N ASN A 50 6.95 -6.68 -12.03
CA ASN A 50 7.71 -7.18 -13.17
C ASN A 50 7.25 -6.56 -14.51
N ALA A 51 5.96 -6.23 -14.67
CA ALA A 51 5.46 -5.55 -15.86
C ALA A 51 5.97 -4.10 -15.95
N LEU A 52 6.08 -3.40 -14.82
CA LEU A 52 6.65 -2.05 -14.75
C LEU A 52 8.16 -2.08 -15.02
N ARG A 53 8.90 -2.98 -14.35
CA ARG A 53 10.36 -3.16 -14.50
C ARG A 53 10.80 -3.47 -15.93
N ARG A 54 9.98 -4.14 -16.73
CA ARG A 54 10.25 -4.40 -18.15
C ARG A 54 10.12 -3.18 -19.06
N ARG A 55 9.41 -2.14 -18.62
CA ARG A 55 9.04 -0.97 -19.43
C ARG A 55 9.86 0.28 -19.10
N VAL A 56 10.86 0.16 -18.24
CA VAL A 56 11.71 1.29 -17.85
C VAL A 56 12.41 1.89 -19.06
N VAL A 57 12.52 3.22 -19.06
CA VAL A 57 13.22 4.00 -20.07
C VAL A 57 14.25 4.88 -19.36
N PRO A 58 15.53 4.82 -19.73
CA PRO A 58 16.13 3.93 -20.74
C PRO A 58 16.06 2.44 -20.33
N PRO A 59 16.17 1.51 -21.30
CA PRO A 59 16.11 0.08 -21.01
C PRO A 59 17.25 -0.35 -20.10
N ALA A 60 16.91 -1.08 -19.02
CA ALA A 60 17.89 -1.57 -18.07
C ALA A 60 18.61 -2.83 -18.59
N ARG A 61 19.92 -2.91 -18.36
CA ARG A 61 20.76 -4.05 -18.79
C ARG A 61 20.81 -5.21 -17.78
N ASN A 62 20.47 -4.94 -16.52
CA ASN A 62 20.64 -5.85 -15.39
C ASN A 62 19.41 -5.92 -14.48
N MET A 63 18.22 -5.62 -15.00
CA MET A 63 16.99 -5.62 -14.22
C MET A 63 16.60 -7.06 -13.83
N LEU A 64 16.75 -7.42 -12.56
CA LEU A 64 16.36 -8.74 -12.08
C LEU A 64 14.84 -8.89 -12.05
N LYS A 65 14.36 -10.10 -12.38
CA LYS A 65 12.95 -10.46 -12.25
C LYS A 65 12.62 -10.64 -10.76
N MET A 66 11.59 -9.96 -10.28
CA MET A 66 11.11 -10.10 -8.91
C MET A 66 10.38 -11.43 -8.70
N SER A 67 10.49 -11.97 -7.49
CA SER A 67 9.78 -13.14 -6.97
C SER A 67 9.30 -12.88 -5.53
N TRP A 68 8.29 -13.63 -5.09
CA TRP A 68 7.72 -13.44 -3.76
C TRP A 68 8.63 -14.02 -2.67
N SER A 69 8.77 -13.31 -1.55
CA SER A 69 9.47 -13.76 -0.35
C SER A 69 8.50 -13.79 0.84
N GLU A 70 8.26 -14.98 1.37
CA GLU A 70 7.44 -15.17 2.56
C GLU A 70 8.07 -14.57 3.82
N GLU A 71 9.41 -14.57 3.92
CA GLU A 71 10.13 -13.96 5.04
C GLU A 71 9.93 -12.44 5.06
N ALA A 72 10.09 -11.80 3.91
CA ALA A 72 9.84 -10.36 3.75
C ALA A 72 8.36 -10.01 4.01
N ALA A 73 7.42 -10.84 3.54
CA ALA A 73 6.00 -10.64 3.80
C ALA A 73 5.65 -10.80 5.29
N GLY A 74 6.34 -11.70 6.00
CA GLY A 74 6.26 -11.85 7.45
C GLY A 74 6.66 -10.57 8.18
N ASN A 75 7.81 -10.01 7.84
CA ASN A 75 8.30 -8.74 8.41
C ASN A 75 7.32 -7.58 8.12
N ALA A 76 6.91 -7.41 6.86
CA ALA A 76 5.93 -6.39 6.47
C ALA A 76 4.61 -6.55 7.24
N LYS A 77 4.18 -7.80 7.52
CA LYS A 77 2.95 -8.04 8.29
C LYS A 77 3.11 -7.68 9.76
N ILE A 78 4.27 -7.89 10.35
CA ILE A 78 4.56 -7.46 11.72
C ILE A 78 4.53 -5.93 11.79
N LEU A 79 5.28 -5.26 10.91
CA LEU A 79 5.38 -3.80 10.91
C LEU A 79 4.05 -3.10 10.66
N SER A 80 3.28 -3.55 9.66
CA SER A 80 1.99 -2.92 9.33
C SER A 80 0.97 -2.99 10.47
N LYS A 81 1.11 -3.91 11.43
CA LYS A 81 0.21 -4.01 12.60
C LYS A 81 0.46 -2.94 13.64
N PHE A 82 1.66 -2.36 13.70
CA PHE A 82 1.94 -1.26 14.64
C PHE A 82 1.23 0.02 14.24
N CYS A 83 0.78 0.12 12.98
CA CYS A 83 0.04 1.28 12.48
C CYS A 83 0.80 2.60 12.66
N ASP A 84 2.13 2.51 12.63
CA ASP A 84 3.05 3.64 12.62
C ASP A 84 3.46 3.96 11.18
N LEU A 85 3.61 5.25 10.90
CA LEU A 85 4.07 5.79 9.62
C LEU A 85 5.51 6.29 9.70
N THR A 86 6.13 6.23 10.88
CA THR A 86 7.56 6.50 11.00
C THR A 86 8.36 5.45 10.24
N ASP A 87 9.55 5.84 9.80
CA ASP A 87 10.46 4.93 9.10
C ASP A 87 10.75 3.70 9.96
N SER A 88 10.51 2.52 9.40
CA SER A 88 10.81 1.28 10.10
C SER A 88 12.31 1.08 10.27
N ASN A 89 12.69 0.50 11.41
CA ASN A 89 14.09 0.20 11.68
C ASN A 89 14.60 -0.82 10.65
N PRO A 90 15.71 -0.55 9.93
CA PRO A 90 16.27 -1.50 8.97
C PRO A 90 16.53 -2.90 9.54
N LEU A 91 16.81 -3.03 10.85
CA LEU A 91 16.97 -4.31 11.52
C LEU A 91 15.70 -5.16 11.53
N GLU A 92 14.53 -4.52 11.57
CA GLU A 92 13.21 -5.20 11.54
C GLU A 92 12.82 -5.64 10.12
N ARG A 93 13.51 -5.12 9.12
CA ARG A 93 13.34 -5.47 7.69
C ARG A 93 14.35 -6.50 7.21
N ARG A 94 15.17 -7.05 8.10
CA ARG A 94 16.20 -8.02 7.75
C ARG A 94 15.56 -9.37 7.42
N ILE A 95 16.02 -9.98 6.34
CA ILE A 95 15.84 -11.42 6.09
C ILE A 95 17.22 -12.10 6.21
N LYS A 96 17.25 -13.44 6.33
CA LYS A 96 18.43 -14.23 6.74
C LYS A 96 19.81 -13.66 6.34
N ASN A 97 20.00 -13.26 5.09
CA ASN A 97 21.30 -12.84 4.56
C ASN A 97 21.39 -11.36 4.15
N THR A 98 20.34 -10.55 4.31
CA THR A 98 20.31 -9.21 3.70
C THR A 98 19.33 -8.24 4.36
N PHE A 99 19.41 -6.96 3.98
CA PHE A 99 18.46 -5.92 4.34
C PHE A 99 17.47 -5.65 3.21
N CYS A 100 16.23 -5.36 3.58
CA CYS A 100 15.19 -5.00 2.64
C CYS A 100 14.89 -3.50 2.68
N GLY A 101 14.71 -2.88 1.51
CA GLY A 101 14.05 -1.59 1.36
C GLY A 101 12.55 -1.68 1.68
N GLU A 102 11.87 -0.54 1.69
CA GLU A 102 10.46 -0.47 2.07
C GLU A 102 9.73 0.60 1.25
N ASN A 103 8.53 0.28 0.76
CA ASN A 103 7.55 1.27 0.35
C ASN A 103 6.32 1.15 1.26
N VAL A 104 5.77 2.30 1.63
CA VAL A 104 4.58 2.41 2.48
C VAL A 104 3.49 3.19 1.74
N TYR A 105 2.24 2.82 1.97
CA TYR A 105 1.09 3.61 1.56
C TYR A 105 0.02 3.56 2.66
N LEU A 106 -0.54 4.72 3.00
CA LEU A 106 -1.67 4.83 3.91
C LEU A 106 -2.89 5.39 3.17
N GLY A 107 -3.98 4.62 3.19
CA GLY A 107 -5.25 5.04 2.60
C GLY A 107 -6.40 5.03 3.62
N PHE A 108 -7.44 5.82 3.35
CA PHE A 108 -8.69 5.81 4.14
C PHE A 108 -9.74 4.83 3.60
N LYS A 109 -9.42 4.14 2.50
CA LYS A 109 -10.26 3.12 1.86
C LYS A 109 -9.38 1.94 1.44
N PRO A 110 -9.92 0.71 1.45
CA PRO A 110 -9.21 -0.41 0.87
C PRO A 110 -9.19 -0.25 -0.66
N VAL A 111 -8.01 -0.40 -1.26
CA VAL A 111 -7.74 -0.28 -2.69
C VAL A 111 -6.88 -1.46 -3.14
N SER A 112 -6.91 -1.83 -4.42
CA SER A 112 -6.14 -2.96 -4.92
C SER A 112 -4.63 -2.73 -4.81
N TRP A 113 -3.86 -3.81 -4.73
CA TRP A 113 -2.40 -3.73 -4.74
C TRP A 113 -1.87 -3.10 -6.03
N SER A 114 -2.46 -3.43 -7.18
CA SER A 114 -2.13 -2.79 -8.46
C SER A 114 -2.27 -1.26 -8.40
N HIS A 115 -3.30 -0.74 -7.72
CA HIS A 115 -3.50 0.70 -7.57
C HIS A 115 -2.47 1.34 -6.64
N VAL A 116 -2.13 0.68 -5.52
CA VAL A 116 -1.06 1.16 -4.62
C VAL A 116 0.29 1.21 -5.35
N ILE A 117 0.61 0.18 -6.12
CA ILE A 117 1.85 0.13 -6.91
C ILE A 117 1.86 1.20 -8.00
N GLU A 118 0.71 1.48 -8.62
CA GLU A 118 0.57 2.58 -9.58
C GLU A 118 0.81 3.96 -8.93
N ILE A 119 0.32 4.18 -7.70
CA ILE A 119 0.59 5.41 -6.95
C ILE A 119 2.09 5.60 -6.74
N TRP A 120 2.79 4.56 -6.24
CA TRP A 120 4.25 4.59 -6.09
C TRP A 120 4.97 4.81 -7.42
N TYR A 121 4.52 4.15 -8.49
CA TYR A 121 5.14 4.27 -9.81
C TYR A 121 4.93 5.66 -10.43
N ASN A 122 3.83 6.35 -10.13
CA ASN A 122 3.51 7.67 -10.69
C ASN A 122 4.52 8.76 -10.32
N GLU A 123 5.36 8.55 -9.31
CA GLU A 123 6.52 9.39 -9.03
C GLU A 123 7.53 9.42 -10.18
N SER A 124 7.47 8.47 -11.12
CA SER A 124 8.27 8.49 -12.35
C SER A 124 8.13 9.78 -13.15
N LYS A 125 7.01 10.51 -13.00
CA LYS A 125 6.76 11.80 -13.65
C LYS A 125 7.75 12.88 -13.23
N ASN A 126 8.35 12.69 -12.06
CA ASN A 126 9.33 13.60 -11.47
C ASN A 126 10.76 13.04 -11.52
N PHE A 127 10.96 11.89 -12.16
CA PHE A 127 12.25 11.20 -12.22
C PHE A 127 12.88 11.34 -13.59
N VAL A 128 14.15 11.73 -13.63
CA VAL A 128 14.97 11.73 -14.84
C VAL A 128 16.20 10.85 -14.60
N TYR A 129 16.38 9.85 -15.47
CA TYR A 129 17.51 8.93 -15.34
C TYR A 129 18.85 9.64 -15.58
N GLY A 130 19.79 9.44 -14.65
CA GLY A 130 21.12 10.05 -14.72
C GLY A 130 21.20 11.45 -14.11
N GLU A 131 20.08 12.00 -13.65
CA GLU A 131 20.02 13.25 -12.91
C GLU A 131 19.82 12.98 -11.41
N TRP A 132 20.31 13.91 -10.58
CA TRP A 132 20.02 13.84 -9.15
C TRP A 132 18.55 14.15 -8.90
N THR A 133 17.99 13.46 -7.90
CA THR A 133 16.65 13.74 -7.41
C THR A 133 16.55 15.19 -6.96
N SER A 134 15.40 15.82 -7.18
CA SER A 134 15.13 17.17 -6.69
C SER A 134 15.44 17.27 -5.18
N THR A 135 16.00 18.39 -4.74
CA THR A 135 16.15 18.70 -3.31
C THR A 135 14.85 19.22 -2.70
N ASP A 136 13.82 19.41 -3.51
CA ASP A 136 12.48 19.76 -3.05
C ASP A 136 11.80 18.53 -2.42
N GLU A 137 11.53 18.61 -1.12
CA GLU A 137 10.93 17.53 -0.34
C GLU A 137 9.50 17.19 -0.81
N ASP A 138 8.82 18.11 -1.49
CA ASP A 138 7.49 17.87 -2.08
C ASP A 138 7.57 16.98 -3.34
N ILE A 139 8.76 16.83 -3.92
CA ILE A 139 9.01 16.03 -5.13
C ILE A 139 9.61 14.69 -4.74
N ARG A 140 8.74 13.69 -4.58
CA ARG A 140 9.14 12.32 -4.27
C ARG A 140 9.44 11.49 -5.51
N THR A 141 10.45 10.63 -5.40
CA THR A 141 10.86 9.62 -6.40
C THR A 141 11.34 8.31 -5.77
N ASP A 142 11.35 8.24 -4.45
CA ASP A 142 11.90 7.14 -3.66
C ASP A 142 11.08 5.84 -3.83
N HIS A 143 9.76 5.93 -3.88
CA HIS A 143 8.92 4.74 -4.09
C HIS A 143 9.07 4.19 -5.51
N TYR A 144 9.10 5.08 -6.51
CA TYR A 144 9.32 4.68 -7.90
C TYR A 144 10.70 4.02 -8.09
N THR A 145 11.76 4.66 -7.58
CA THR A 145 13.12 4.11 -7.71
C THR A 145 13.26 2.77 -7.02
N GLN A 146 12.58 2.54 -5.89
CA GLN A 146 12.53 1.23 -5.25
C GLN A 146 11.84 0.16 -6.11
N ILE A 147 10.73 0.48 -6.80
CA ILE A 147 10.04 -0.44 -7.72
C ILE A 147 11.00 -0.90 -8.84
N ILE A 148 11.77 0.04 -9.38
CA ILE A 148 12.68 -0.21 -10.51
C ILE A 148 14.13 -0.50 -10.08
N TRP A 149 14.37 -0.79 -8.80
CA TRP A 149 15.73 -1.05 -8.30
C TRP A 149 16.26 -2.37 -8.86
N ALA A 150 17.34 -2.33 -9.63
CA ALA A 150 17.78 -3.45 -10.45
C ALA A 150 18.06 -4.73 -9.63
N SER A 151 18.70 -4.60 -8.47
CA SER A 151 19.07 -5.73 -7.61
C SER A 151 17.95 -6.20 -6.68
N SER A 152 16.88 -5.43 -6.47
CA SER A 152 15.75 -5.86 -5.64
C SER A 152 14.92 -6.89 -6.38
N TYR A 153 15.14 -8.17 -6.07
CA TYR A 153 14.53 -9.30 -6.79
C TYR A 153 13.62 -10.16 -5.90
N LEU A 154 13.59 -9.89 -4.60
CA LEU A 154 12.65 -10.48 -3.65
C LEU A 154 11.68 -9.40 -3.17
N ILE A 155 10.38 -9.70 -3.13
CA ILE A 155 9.36 -8.80 -2.61
C ILE A 155 8.41 -9.54 -1.67
N GLY A 156 8.07 -8.92 -0.55
CA GLY A 156 7.04 -9.42 0.35
C GLY A 156 6.23 -8.26 0.91
N CYS A 157 4.90 -8.39 0.91
CA CYS A 157 4.02 -7.29 1.26
C CYS A 157 2.92 -7.70 2.25
N ALA A 158 2.38 -6.71 2.94
CA ALA A 158 1.26 -6.87 3.83
C ALA A 158 0.38 -5.62 3.90
N VAL A 159 -0.89 -5.82 4.21
CA VAL A 159 -1.83 -4.76 4.56
C VAL A 159 -2.41 -5.01 5.94
N SER A 160 -2.62 -3.93 6.70
CA SER A 160 -3.29 -3.96 8.01
C SER A 160 -4.30 -2.82 8.14
N LEU A 161 -5.44 -3.13 8.75
CA LEU A 161 -6.45 -2.13 9.14
C LEU A 161 -6.06 -1.52 10.47
N CYS A 162 -5.90 -0.20 10.46
CA CYS A 162 -5.52 0.64 11.58
C CYS A 162 -6.70 1.50 12.02
N HIS A 163 -6.84 1.71 13.33
CA HIS A 163 -7.88 2.57 13.89
C HIS A 163 -7.23 3.74 14.64
N LYS A 164 -6.83 4.78 13.90
CA LYS A 164 -6.28 6.01 14.50
C LYS A 164 -7.42 6.98 14.77
N GLN A 165 -7.63 7.34 16.04
CA GLN A 165 -8.71 8.26 16.46
C GLN A 165 -10.10 7.86 15.92
N SER A 166 -10.40 6.55 15.93
CA SER A 166 -11.66 5.97 15.42
C SER A 166 -11.90 6.07 13.90
N VAL A 167 -10.92 6.52 13.12
CA VAL A 167 -11.00 6.53 11.65
C VAL A 167 -10.28 5.29 11.10
N PRO A 168 -10.95 4.44 10.30
CA PRO A 168 -10.29 3.29 9.68
C PRO A 168 -9.28 3.75 8.63
N GLN A 169 -8.06 3.26 8.74
CA GLN A 169 -6.97 3.49 7.80
C GLN A 169 -6.38 2.14 7.37
N TYR A 170 -5.88 2.05 6.15
CA TYR A 170 -5.34 0.84 5.57
C TYR A 170 -3.87 1.11 5.27
N LEU A 171 -2.99 0.47 6.05
CA LEU A 171 -1.54 0.61 5.92
C LEU A 171 -1.00 -0.55 5.10
N TYR A 172 -0.43 -0.23 3.94
CA TYR A 172 0.19 -1.15 2.99
C TYR A 172 1.70 -0.98 3.10
N ILE A 173 2.39 -2.10 3.23
CA ILE A 173 3.85 -2.16 3.30
C ILE A 173 4.33 -3.22 2.32
N CYS A 174 5.33 -2.88 1.51
CA CYS A 174 6.09 -3.82 0.71
C CYS A 174 7.58 -3.71 1.05
N HIS A 175 8.22 -4.83 1.31
CA HIS A 175 9.66 -4.95 1.51
C HIS A 175 10.34 -5.49 0.27
N TYR A 176 11.48 -4.90 -0.09
CA TYR A 176 12.22 -5.18 -1.31
C TYR A 176 13.63 -5.63 -0.96
N CYS A 177 13.96 -6.89 -1.20
CA CYS A 177 15.22 -7.49 -0.77
C CYS A 177 16.08 -7.93 -1.96
N HIS A 178 17.36 -8.09 -1.70
CA HIS A 178 18.40 -8.57 -2.60
C HIS A 178 19.29 -9.56 -1.83
N ASP A 179 20.12 -10.37 -2.47
CA ASP A 179 21.08 -11.21 -1.75
C ASP A 179 22.26 -10.39 -1.21
#